data_AF-A0A1B6JY74-F1
#
_entry.id   AF-A0A1B6JY74-F1
#
_cell.length_a   1.000
_cell.length_b   1.000
_cell.length_c   1.000
_cell.angle_alpha   90.00
_cell.angle_beta   90.00
_cell.angle_gamma   90.00
#
_symmetry.space_group_name_H-M   'P 1'
#
loop_
_entity.id
_entity.type
_entity.pdbx_description
1 polymer ?
#
loop_
_entity_poly.entity_id
_entity_poly.type
_entity_poly.pdbx_seq_one_letter_code
_entity_poly.pdbx_strand_id
1 'polypeptide(L)'
;DYVQYIFTDFDELAGDRAYADDKAIVGGLARINSRPVMIIGHQKGREIKEKIRRNFGMPAPEGYRKALRLMKMADRFSIPILTFIDTPGAYPGIGAEER
;
A
#
# COMPACT_ATOMS: atom_id res chain seq x y z
N ASP A 1 -8.10 -6.78 -5.86
CA ASP A 1 -9.37 -7.54 -5.86
C ASP A 1 -10.46 -6.81 -5.11
N TYR A 2 -10.43 -6.77 -3.77
CA TYR A 2 -11.46 -6.09 -2.96
C TYR A 2 -11.73 -4.63 -3.36
N VAL A 3 -10.67 -3.90 -3.72
CA VAL A 3 -10.78 -2.47 -4.08
C VAL A 3 -11.79 -2.23 -5.20
N GLN A 4 -11.80 -3.09 -6.23
CA GLN A 4 -12.66 -2.93 -7.41
C GLN A 4 -14.13 -3.26 -7.15
N TYR A 5 -14.43 -4.02 -6.09
CA TYR A 5 -15.79 -4.43 -5.75
C TYR A 5 -16.43 -3.56 -4.67
N ILE A 6 -15.62 -2.98 -3.78
CA ILE A 6 -16.11 -2.23 -2.61
C ILE A 6 -16.05 -0.71 -2.83
N PHE A 7 -15.14 -0.23 -3.66
CA PHE A 7 -14.87 1.20 -3.79
C PHE A 7 -15.00 1.69 -5.23
N THR A 8 -15.28 2.98 -5.37
CA THR A 8 -15.24 3.71 -6.64
C THR A 8 -14.12 4.75 -6.61
N ASP A 9 -13.76 5.28 -7.78
CA ASP A 9 -12.79 6.38 -7.95
C ASP A 9 -11.45 6.11 -7.23
N PHE A 10 -10.91 4.90 -7.39
CA PHE A 10 -9.64 4.55 -6.76
C PHE A 10 -8.46 5.14 -7.53
N ASP A 11 -7.77 6.09 -6.89
CA ASP A 11 -6.54 6.72 -7.36
C ASP A 11 -5.33 6.23 -6.55
N GLU A 12 -4.52 5.35 -7.15
CA GLU A 12 -3.31 4.83 -6.51
C GLU A 12 -2.22 5.91 -6.39
N LEU A 13 -1.63 6.04 -5.19
CA LEU A 13 -0.59 7.01 -4.87
C LEU A 13 0.75 6.31 -4.61
N ALA A 14 1.75 6.61 -5.45
CA ALA A 14 3.06 5.97 -5.43
C ALA A 14 4.10 6.69 -4.54
N GLY A 15 5.08 5.92 -4.07
CA GLY A 15 6.36 6.39 -3.53
C GLY A 15 6.33 6.83 -2.07
N ASP A 16 7.48 6.74 -1.41
CA ASP A 16 7.70 7.22 -0.04
C ASP A 16 8.28 8.66 0.02
N ARG A 17 8.69 9.22 -1.13
CA ARG A 17 9.37 10.53 -1.31
C ARG A 17 10.82 10.58 -0.81
N ALA A 18 11.44 9.44 -0.53
CA ALA A 18 12.82 9.38 -0.06
C ALA A 18 13.66 8.34 -0.80
N TYR A 19 13.08 7.20 -1.17
CA TYR A 19 13.82 6.09 -1.77
C TYR A 19 13.11 5.51 -3.00
N ALA A 20 11.96 4.87 -2.81
CA ALA A 20 11.29 4.16 -3.90
C ALA A 20 9.78 4.01 -3.67
N ASP A 21 9.11 3.44 -4.67
CA ASP A 21 7.73 2.99 -4.58
C ASP A 21 7.68 1.47 -4.44
N ASP A 22 7.53 0.99 -3.20
CA ASP A 22 7.38 -0.43 -2.91
C ASP A 22 6.08 -0.97 -3.50
N LYS A 23 6.19 -2.00 -4.35
CA LYS A 23 5.05 -2.64 -5.03
C LYS A 23 4.32 -3.67 -4.16
N ALA A 24 4.90 -4.05 -3.02
CA ALA A 24 4.23 -4.86 -2.01
C ALA A 24 3.13 -4.09 -1.26
N ILE A 25 3.23 -2.75 -1.20
CA ILE A 25 2.20 -1.86 -0.62
C ILE A 25 1.49 -1.08 -1.72
N VAL A 26 0.19 -1.26 -1.80
CA VAL A 26 -0.72 -0.45 -2.63
C VAL A 26 -1.52 0.47 -1.71
N GLY A 27 -1.71 1.72 -2.12
CA GLY A 27 -2.56 2.62 -1.36
C GLY A 27 -2.92 3.86 -2.16
N GLY A 28 -4.02 4.50 -1.80
CA GLY A 28 -4.63 5.54 -2.61
C GLY A 28 -5.96 6.04 -2.06
N LEU A 29 -6.46 7.11 -2.67
CA LEU A 29 -7.78 7.65 -2.36
C LEU A 29 -8.84 6.82 -3.09
N ALA A 30 -10.00 6.64 -2.46
CA ALA A 30 -11.16 6.00 -3.06
C ALA A 30 -12.45 6.56 -2.44
N ARG A 31 -13.59 6.06 -2.88
CA ARG A 31 -14.90 6.33 -2.25
C ARG A 31 -15.62 5.05 -1.88
N ILE A 32 -16.26 5.05 -0.70
CA ILE A 32 -17.24 4.05 -0.29
C ILE A 32 -18.57 4.76 -0.04
N ASN A 33 -19.64 4.39 -0.76
CA ASN A 33 -20.93 5.09 -0.71
C ASN A 33 -20.78 6.62 -0.79
N SER A 34 -19.98 7.09 -1.77
CA SER A 34 -19.62 8.50 -1.98
C SER A 34 -18.80 9.17 -0.88
N ARG A 35 -18.45 8.51 0.22
CA ARG A 35 -17.57 9.02 1.26
C ARG A 35 -16.10 8.80 0.88
N PRO A 36 -15.22 9.83 0.88
CA PRO A 36 -13.81 9.65 0.58
C PRO A 36 -13.12 8.84 1.69
N VAL A 37 -12.23 7.95 1.28
CA VAL A 37 -11.44 7.09 2.16
C VAL A 37 -10.01 6.92 1.63
N MET A 38 -9.06 6.70 2.53
CA MET A 38 -7.70 6.30 2.19
C MET A 38 -7.60 4.78 2.35
N ILE A 39 -7.24 4.10 1.28
CA ILE A 39 -6.99 2.65 1.30
C ILE A 39 -5.49 2.43 1.34
N ILE A 40 -5.05 1.49 2.17
CA ILE A 40 -3.66 1.00 2.19
C ILE A 40 -3.71 -0.51 2.35
N GLY A 41 -2.88 -1.26 1.65
CA GLY A 41 -2.89 -2.70 1.78
C GLY A 41 -1.69 -3.38 1.15
N HIS A 42 -1.54 -4.65 1.53
CA HIS A 42 -0.55 -5.52 0.92
C HIS A 42 -1.08 -6.04 -0.41
N GLN A 43 -0.20 -6.18 -1.40
CA GLN A 43 -0.55 -6.73 -2.70
C GLN A 43 0.46 -7.82 -3.07
N LYS A 44 0.01 -9.08 -2.99
CA LYS A 44 0.85 -10.25 -3.33
C LYS A 44 1.02 -10.45 -4.82
N GLY A 45 -0.01 -10.14 -5.61
CA GLY A 45 -0.07 -10.50 -7.04
C GLY A 45 -0.53 -11.94 -7.27
N ARG A 46 -1.13 -12.17 -8.44
CA ARG A 46 -1.78 -13.47 -8.77
C ARG A 46 -0.80 -14.43 -9.43
N GLU A 47 -0.15 -13.94 -10.48
CA GLU A 47 0.81 -14.70 -11.29
C GLU A 47 2.21 -14.67 -10.70
N ILE A 48 3.04 -15.67 -11.02
CA ILE A 48 4.42 -15.77 -10.51
C ILE A 48 5.23 -14.50 -10.81
N LYS A 49 5.13 -13.97 -12.03
CA LYS A 49 5.81 -12.72 -12.42
C LYS A 49 5.37 -11.53 -11.55
N GLU A 50 4.08 -11.44 -11.22
CA GLU A 50 3.57 -10.38 -10.38
C GLU A 50 4.00 -10.56 -8.92
N LYS A 51 3.98 -11.80 -8.41
CA LYS A 51 4.45 -12.14 -7.07
C LYS A 51 5.89 -11.75 -6.85
N ILE A 52 6.77 -12.05 -7.82
CA ILE A 52 8.17 -11.63 -7.77
C ILE A 52 8.27 -10.09 -7.75
N ARG A 53 7.55 -9.39 -8.65
CA ARG A 53 7.58 -7.92 -8.72
C ARG A 53 7.13 -7.26 -7.41
N ARG A 54 6.24 -7.90 -6.66
CA ARG A 54 5.65 -7.36 -5.42
C ARG A 54 6.22 -8.01 -4.16
N ASN A 55 7.37 -8.68 -4.26
CA ASN A 55 8.01 -9.36 -3.14
C ASN A 55 7.05 -10.28 -2.36
N PHE A 56 6.11 -10.93 -3.05
CA PHE A 56 5.08 -11.79 -2.46
C PHE A 56 4.24 -11.09 -1.37
N GLY A 57 4.09 -9.77 -1.46
CA GLY A 57 3.38 -8.95 -0.47
C GLY A 57 4.21 -8.67 0.80
N MET A 58 5.52 -8.94 0.78
CA MET A 58 6.44 -8.58 1.86
C MET A 58 7.04 -7.20 1.61
N PRO A 59 6.62 -6.17 2.36
CA PRO A 59 7.15 -4.83 2.19
C PRO A 59 8.57 -4.67 2.74
N ALA A 60 9.34 -3.83 2.08
CA ALA A 60 10.61 -3.27 2.54
C ALA A 60 10.37 -1.98 3.38
N PRO A 61 11.39 -1.38 4.01
CA PRO A 61 11.22 -0.18 4.84
C PRO A 61 10.53 0.99 4.12
N GLU A 62 10.83 1.20 2.83
CA GLU A 62 10.20 2.21 1.99
C GLU A 62 8.68 1.98 1.79
N GLY A 63 8.21 0.73 1.84
CA GLY A 63 6.79 0.41 1.79
C GLY A 63 6.04 0.88 3.03
N TYR A 64 6.65 0.69 4.21
CA TYR A 64 6.10 1.23 5.46
C TYR A 64 6.16 2.76 5.51
N ARG A 65 7.23 3.38 4.99
CA ARG A 65 7.32 4.85 4.86
C ARG A 65 6.24 5.40 3.92
N LYS A 66 5.98 4.73 2.78
CA LYS A 66 4.87 5.04 1.87
C LYS A 66 3.53 4.94 2.62
N ALA A 67 3.28 3.84 3.34
CA ALA A 67 2.06 3.67 4.12
C ALA A 67 1.87 4.80 5.14
N LEU A 68 2.90 5.11 5.93
CA LEU A 68 2.87 6.20 6.91
C LEU A 68 2.59 7.57 6.25
N ARG A 69 3.21 7.84 5.09
CA ARG A 69 2.95 9.07 4.32
C ARG A 69 1.48 9.19 3.92
N LEU A 70 0.87 8.08 3.47
CA LEU A 70 -0.54 8.05 3.09
C LEU A 70 -1.45 8.23 4.31
N MET A 71 -1.13 7.61 5.44
CA MET A 71 -1.87 7.80 6.69
C MET A 71 -1.82 9.27 7.16
N LYS A 72 -0.64 9.89 7.16
CA LYS A 72 -0.48 11.33 7.46
C LYS A 72 -1.21 12.24 6.47
N MET A 73 -1.32 11.83 5.21
CA MET A 73 -2.13 12.56 4.23
C MET A 73 -3.61 12.47 4.57
N ALA A 74 -4.12 11.28 4.87
CA ALA A 74 -5.52 11.09 5.24
C ALA A 74 -5.90 11.87 6.50
N ASP A 75 -5.04 11.83 7.52
CA ASP A 75 -5.19 12.57 8.78
C ASP A 75 -5.37 14.08 8.56
N ARG A 76 -4.51 14.69 7.72
CA ARG A 76 -4.59 16.13 7.37
C ARG A 76 -5.94 16.56 6.80
N PHE A 77 -6.67 15.65 6.17
CA PHE A 77 -7.98 15.93 5.57
C PHE A 77 -9.13 15.25 6.33
N SER A 78 -8.87 14.69 7.53
CA SER A 78 -9.86 13.94 8.31
C SER A 78 -10.54 12.80 7.52
N ILE A 79 -9.77 12.16 6.64
CA ILE A 79 -10.24 11.05 5.80
C ILE A 79 -10.06 9.73 6.56
N PRO A 80 -11.10 8.86 6.64
CA PRO A 80 -10.98 7.54 7.23
C PRO A 80 -9.97 6.66 6.50
N ILE A 81 -9.22 5.85 7.25
CA ILE A 81 -8.21 4.94 6.71
C ILE A 81 -8.73 3.50 6.82
N LEU A 82 -8.65 2.75 5.72
CA LEU A 82 -8.92 1.32 5.69
C LEU A 82 -7.66 0.56 5.29
N THR A 83 -7.20 -0.34 6.16
CA THR A 83 -6.00 -1.15 5.94
C THR A 83 -6.33 -2.61 5.65
N PHE A 84 -5.81 -3.14 4.54
CA PHE A 84 -5.94 -4.57 4.18
C PHE A 84 -4.64 -5.31 4.49
N ILE A 85 -4.65 -6.10 5.56
CA ILE A 85 -3.49 -6.85 6.03
C ILE A 85 -3.49 -8.23 5.38
N ASP A 86 -2.54 -8.47 4.46
CA ASP A 86 -2.35 -9.75 3.78
C ASP A 86 -0.87 -9.92 3.41
N THR A 87 -0.04 -10.15 4.41
CA THR A 87 1.40 -10.32 4.23
C THR A 87 1.91 -11.52 5.03
N PRO A 88 2.90 -12.28 4.53
CA PRO A 88 3.59 -13.26 5.36
C PRO A 88 4.59 -12.59 6.33
N GLY A 89 4.92 -11.31 6.16
CA GLY A 89 5.82 -10.56 7.03
C GLY A 89 6.55 -9.43 6.31
N ALA A 90 7.38 -8.67 7.04
CA ALA A 90 8.33 -7.74 6.44
C ALA A 90 9.40 -8.51 5.64
N TYR A 91 9.91 -7.91 4.57
CA TYR A 91 10.93 -8.55 3.73
C TYR A 91 12.26 -8.69 4.49
N PRO A 92 12.77 -9.92 4.72
CA PRO A 92 13.96 -10.15 5.54
C PRO A 92 15.23 -10.18 4.67
N GLY A 93 15.63 -9.04 4.11
CA GLY A 93 16.84 -8.93 3.29
C GLY A 93 17.84 -7.91 3.86
N ILE A 94 19.13 -8.08 3.56
CA ILE A 94 20.22 -7.19 4.04
C ILE A 94 19.91 -5.72 3.70
N GLY A 95 19.52 -5.46 2.45
CA GLY A 95 19.15 -4.11 2.04
C GLY A 95 17.94 -3.55 2.81
N ALA A 96 17.07 -4.38 3.39
CA ALA A 96 15.99 -3.91 4.26
C ALA A 96 16.47 -3.61 5.69
N GLU A 97 17.58 -4.19 6.15
CA GLU A 97 18.16 -3.91 7.47
C GLU A 97 19.05 -2.66 7.47
N GLU A 98 19.70 -2.37 6.34
CA GLU A 98 20.59 -1.21 6.17
C GLU A 98 19.84 0.13 6.00
N ARG A 99 18.49 0.13 5.96
CA ARG A 99 17.65 1.28 5.58
C ARG A 99 16.54 1.56 6.58
#